data_AF-A0AAW2FN33-F1
#
_entry.id   AF-A0AAW2FN33-F1
#
_cell.length_a   1.000
_cell.length_b   1.000
_cell.length_c   1.000
_cell.angle_alpha   90.00
_cell.angle_beta   90.00
_cell.angle_gamma   90.00
#
_symmetry.space_group_name_H-M   'P 1'
#
loop_
_entity.id
_entity.type
_entity.pdbx_description
1 polymer ?
#
loop_
_entity_poly.entity_id
_entity_poly.type
_entity_poly.pdbx_seq_one_letter_code
_entity_poly.pdbx_strand_id
1 'polypeptide(L)'
;METHWNIFTSDFEVQILKRYSHVAHQFTIFYSVMIYILAVMFITIPSLGPMLLDVLLPLNKSRPKNIATFTDYGVDQDEYFVPIFLYTSLMIVVGITILVATDTMHVSCTVHACGLFQIIG
;
A
#
# COMPACT_ATOMS: atom_id res chain seq x y z
N MET A 1 -9.11 7.20 -23.35
CA MET A 1 -9.73 5.93 -22.91
C MET A 1 -11.21 5.79 -23.33
N GLU A 2 -11.76 6.67 -24.17
CA GLU A 2 -13.20 6.65 -24.52
C GLU A 2 -13.53 5.91 -25.82
N THR A 3 -12.54 5.70 -26.70
CA THR A 3 -12.75 5.06 -28.02
C THR A 3 -12.89 3.53 -27.98
N HIS A 4 -12.56 2.88 -26.86
CA HIS A 4 -12.67 1.42 -26.72
C HIS A 4 -14.12 0.93 -26.55
N TRP A 5 -15.00 1.81 -26.05
CA TRP A 5 -16.39 1.45 -25.76
C TRP A 5 -17.24 1.25 -27.00
N ASN A 6 -16.87 1.86 -28.13
CA ASN A 6 -17.60 1.73 -29.40
C ASN A 6 -17.50 0.34 -30.05
N ILE A 7 -16.65 -0.55 -29.52
CA ILE A 7 -16.57 -1.95 -29.98
C ILE A 7 -17.72 -2.78 -29.38
N PHE A 8 -18.15 -2.45 -28.15
CA PHE A 8 -19.22 -3.14 -27.45
C PHE A 8 -20.56 -2.49 -27.81
N THR A 9 -21.21 -3.02 -28.85
CA THR A 9 -22.46 -2.44 -29.38
C THR A 9 -23.69 -2.96 -28.62
N SER A 10 -23.55 -4.05 -27.87
CA SER A 10 -24.63 -4.65 -27.10
C SER A 10 -24.67 -4.12 -25.67
N ASP A 11 -25.83 -3.64 -25.23
CA ASP A 11 -26.08 -3.20 -23.84
C ASP A 11 -25.71 -4.28 -22.80
N PHE A 12 -25.81 -5.56 -23.18
CA PHE A 12 -25.44 -6.69 -22.33
C PHE A 12 -23.92 -6.77 -22.08
N GLU A 13 -23.11 -6.59 -23.11
CA GLU A 13 -21.64 -6.61 -23.02
C GLU A 13 -21.14 -5.47 -22.13
N VAL A 14 -21.71 -4.28 -22.32
CA VAL A 14 -21.39 -3.09 -21.53
C VAL A 14 -21.77 -3.30 -20.05
N GLN A 15 -22.89 -3.96 -19.75
CA GLN A 15 -23.28 -4.27 -18.37
C GLN A 15 -22.31 -5.23 -17.69
N ILE A 16 -21.84 -6.27 -18.39
CA ILE A 16 -20.83 -7.21 -17.85
C ILE A 16 -19.54 -6.47 -17.53
N LEU A 17 -18.99 -5.73 -18.49
CA LEU A 17 -17.76 -4.95 -18.30
C LEU A 17 -17.87 -3.95 -17.15
N LYS A 18 -19.00 -3.24 -17.02
CA LYS A 18 -19.25 -2.32 -15.90
C LYS A 18 -19.27 -3.04 -14.55
N ARG A 19 -19.90 -4.22 -14.46
CA ARG A 19 -19.94 -5.01 -13.22
C ARG A 19 -18.55 -5.43 -12.78
N TYR A 20 -17.74 -5.96 -13.70
CA TYR A 20 -16.35 -6.35 -13.42
C TYR A 20 -15.48 -5.15 -13.03
N SER A 21 -15.57 -4.05 -13.78
CA SER A 21 -14.86 -2.82 -13.46
C SER A 21 -15.23 -2.28 -12.08
N HIS A 22 -16.51 -2.34 -11.69
CA HIS A 22 -16.96 -1.90 -10.38
C HIS A 22 -16.38 -2.77 -9.25
N VAL A 23 -16.38 -4.10 -9.42
CA VAL A 23 -15.78 -5.02 -8.42
C VAL A 23 -14.28 -4.79 -8.30
N ALA A 24 -13.55 -4.67 -9.42
CA ALA A 24 -12.12 -4.40 -9.41
C ALA A 24 -11.78 -3.06 -8.73
N HIS A 25 -12.61 -2.03 -8.96
CA HIS A 25 -12.44 -0.73 -8.34
C HIS A 25 -12.64 -0.77 -6.82
N GLN A 26 -13.70 -1.44 -6.35
CA GLN A 26 -13.94 -1.62 -4.90
C GLN A 26 -12.81 -2.41 -4.24
N PHE A 27 -12.34 -3.49 -4.88
CA PHE A 27 -11.19 -4.26 -4.42
C PHE A 27 -9.93 -3.39 -4.36
N THR A 28 -9.66 -2.59 -5.39
CA THR A 28 -8.49 -1.70 -5.46
C THR A 28 -8.48 -0.69 -4.32
N ILE A 29 -9.62 -0.06 -4.03
CA ILE A 29 -9.75 0.90 -2.92
C ILE A 29 -9.49 0.19 -1.59
N PHE A 30 -10.18 -0.92 -1.33
CA PHE A 30 -10.05 -1.66 -0.08
C PHE A 30 -8.61 -2.15 0.15
N TYR A 31 -8.00 -2.74 -0.88
CA TYR A 31 -6.62 -3.21 -0.86
C TYR A 31 -5.64 -2.07 -0.59
N SER A 32 -5.76 -0.96 -1.31
CA SER A 32 -4.89 0.21 -1.13
C SER A 32 -4.98 0.74 0.29
N VAL A 33 -6.20 0.93 0.82
CA VAL A 33 -6.42 1.43 2.18
C VAL A 33 -5.81 0.50 3.22
N MET A 34 -6.03 -0.82 3.09
CA MET A 34 -5.45 -1.81 3.99
C MET A 34 -3.93 -1.76 3.99
N ILE A 35 -3.30 -1.74 2.81
CA ILE A 35 -1.84 -1.70 2.68
C ILE A 35 -1.24 -0.43 3.28
N TYR A 36 -1.85 0.75 3.04
CA TYR A 36 -1.37 1.99 3.65
C TYR A 36 -1.51 1.99 5.17
N ILE A 37 -2.59 1.42 5.73
CA ILE A 37 -2.75 1.27 7.19
C ILE A 37 -1.64 0.36 7.75
N LEU A 38 -1.37 -0.77 7.11
CA LEU A 38 -0.30 -1.69 7.49
C LEU A 38 1.07 -1.00 7.44
N ALA A 39 1.34 -0.20 6.40
CA ALA A 39 2.59 0.55 6.26
C ALA A 39 2.78 1.59 7.36
N VAL A 40 1.72 2.33 7.73
CA VAL A 40 1.76 3.29 8.84
C VAL A 40 2.03 2.58 10.16
N MET A 41 1.36 1.46 10.43
CA MET A 41 1.63 0.66 11.63
C MET A 41 3.07 0.15 11.65
N PHE A 42 3.59 -0.33 10.53
CA PHE A 42 4.96 -0.81 10.41
C PHE A 42 6.00 0.26 10.74
N ILE A 43 5.79 1.51 10.30
CA ILE A 43 6.69 2.65 10.60
C ILE A 43 6.57 3.09 12.07
N THR A 44 5.34 3.15 12.60
CA THR A 44 5.04 3.78 13.89
C THR A 44 5.26 2.86 15.09
N ILE A 45 4.97 1.56 14.99
CA ILE A 45 5.11 0.62 16.12
C ILE A 45 6.54 0.58 16.69
N PRO A 46 7.61 0.43 15.87
CA PRO A 46 8.98 0.37 16.38
C PRO A 46 9.47 1.70 16.98
N SER A 47 8.95 2.80 16.44
CA SER A 47 9.42 4.17 16.77
C SER A 47 8.67 4.78 17.95
N LEU A 48 7.32 4.71 17.95
CA LEU A 48 6.45 5.26 18.99
C LEU A 48 6.14 4.25 20.10
N GLY A 49 6.19 2.95 19.82
CA GLY A 49 5.92 1.90 20.82
C GLY A 49 6.80 2.03 22.07
N PRO A 50 8.13 2.16 21.95
CA PRO A 50 9.03 2.37 23.08
C PRO A 50 8.69 3.64 23.87
N MET A 51 8.35 4.73 23.18
CA MET A 51 8.02 6.01 23.81
C MET A 51 6.72 5.95 24.62
N LEU A 52 5.68 5.31 24.08
CA LEU A 52 4.42 5.10 24.81
C LEU A 52 4.61 4.18 26.01
N LEU A 53 5.42 3.13 25.86
CA LEU A 53 5.72 2.21 26.94
C LEU A 53 6.56 2.86 28.05
N ASP A 54 7.43 3.80 27.73
CA ASP A 54 8.18 4.56 28.75
C ASP A 54 7.29 5.52 29.54
N VAL A 55 6.17 6.00 28.97
CA VAL A 55 5.17 6.81 29.69
C VAL A 55 4.26 5.96 30.57
N LEU A 56 3.78 4.82 30.05
CA LEU A 56 2.82 3.95 30.75
C LEU A 56 3.49 3.02 31.78
N LEU A 57 4.69 2.54 31.48
CA LEU A 57 5.44 1.59 32.29
C LEU A 57 6.93 1.96 32.28
N PRO A 58 7.31 3.05 32.99
CA PRO A 58 8.67 3.57 32.99
C PRO A 58 9.65 2.55 33.56
N LEU A 59 10.74 2.30 32.83
CA LEU A 59 11.88 1.53 33.32
C LEU A 59 12.98 2.48 33.81
N ASN A 60 13.87 1.97 34.66
CA ASN A 60 15.02 2.73 35.18
C ASN A 60 16.03 3.13 34.07
N LYS A 61 15.89 2.55 32.86
CA LYS A 61 16.58 2.95 31.63
C LYS A 61 15.54 3.09 30.51
N SER A 62 15.63 4.15 29.71
CA SER A 62 14.76 4.34 28.54
C SER A 62 15.01 3.24 27.50
N ARG A 63 13.96 2.83 26.80
CA ARG A 63 14.02 1.78 25.78
C ARG A 63 14.73 2.29 24.51
N PRO A 64 15.50 1.44 23.80
CA PRO A 64 16.14 1.84 22.56
C PRO A 64 15.08 2.20 21.50
N LYS A 65 15.31 3.29 20.79
CA LYS A 65 14.45 3.73 19.68
C LYS A 65 14.82 2.92 18.45
N ASN A 66 13.90 2.07 17.98
CA ASN A 66 14.15 1.23 16.82
C ASN A 66 13.50 1.82 15.58
N ILE A 67 14.24 1.85 14.48
CA ILE A 67 13.72 2.19 13.16
C ILE A 67 13.10 0.92 12.57
N ALA A 68 12.01 1.05 11.80
CA ALA A 68 11.27 -0.08 11.25
C ALA A 68 12.10 -0.99 10.32
N THR A 69 13.22 -0.49 9.80
CA THR A 69 14.15 -1.23 8.96
C THR A 69 15.49 -1.37 9.67
N PHE A 70 15.99 -2.60 9.77
CA PHE A 70 17.32 -2.87 10.30
C PHE A 70 18.33 -2.71 9.16
N THR A 71 18.90 -1.52 9.01
CA THR A 71 19.95 -1.22 8.04
C THR A 71 21.07 -0.48 8.75
N ASP A 72 22.31 -0.91 8.52
CA ASP A 72 23.49 -0.15 8.95
C ASP A 72 23.69 1.02 7.97
N TYR A 73 23.51 2.25 8.46
CA TYR A 73 23.66 3.46 7.67
C TYR A 73 25.11 3.97 7.63
N GLY A 74 26.05 3.27 8.29
CA GLY A 74 27.45 3.70 8.41
C GLY A 74 27.64 4.95 9.25
N VAL A 75 26.61 5.36 10.00
CA VAL A 75 26.56 6.52 10.89
C VAL A 75 25.88 6.11 12.20
N ASP A 76 26.14 6.87 13.28
CA ASP A 76 25.49 6.65 14.56
C ASP A 76 23.97 6.86 14.45
N GLN A 77 23.20 5.80 14.66
CA GLN A 77 21.74 5.82 14.51
C GLN A 77 21.05 6.65 15.60
N ASP A 78 21.65 6.78 16.78
CA ASP A 78 21.09 7.56 17.89
C ASP A 78 21.30 9.06 17.66
N GLU A 79 22.46 9.46 17.13
CA GLU A 79 22.75 10.86 16.77
C GLU A 79 21.93 11.32 15.55
N TYR A 80 21.79 10.48 14.53
CA TYR A 80 21.10 10.79 13.26
C TYR A 80 19.70 10.19 13.16
N PHE A 81 19.05 9.91 14.30
CA PHE A 81 17.75 9.24 14.34
C PHE A 81 16.69 9.91 13.46
N VAL A 82 16.50 11.22 13.59
CA VAL A 82 15.46 11.98 12.86
C VAL A 82 15.64 11.93 11.34
N PRO A 83 16.82 12.27 10.77
CA PRO A 83 17.01 12.20 9.33
C PRO A 83 16.93 10.77 8.79
N ILE A 84 17.45 9.77 9.51
CA ILE A 84 17.35 8.36 9.09
C ILE A 84 15.90 7.90 9.11
N PHE A 85 15.14 8.22 10.17
CA PHE A 85 13.72 7.90 10.27
C PHE A 85 12.90 8.52 9.14
N LEU A 86 13.16 9.79 8.80
CA LEU A 86 12.45 10.47 7.72
C LEU A 86 12.79 9.87 6.35
N TYR A 87 14.08 9.62 6.09
CA TYR A 87 14.54 8.99 4.85
C TYR A 87 13.93 7.59 4.67
N THR A 88 14.00 6.75 5.70
CA THR A 88 13.45 5.38 5.67
C THR A 88 11.95 5.38 5.50
N SER A 89 11.23 6.26 6.19
CA SER A 89 9.78 6.40 6.04
C SER A 89 9.41 6.79 4.61
N LEU A 90 10.12 7.74 4.01
CA LEU A 90 9.89 8.12 2.61
C LEU A 90 10.14 6.95 1.65
N MET A 91 11.25 6.23 1.84
CA MET A 91 11.56 5.06 1.00
C MET A 91 10.51 3.97 1.12
N ILE A 92 10.01 3.69 2.33
CA ILE A 92 8.92 2.74 2.57
C ILE A 92 7.64 3.21 1.86
N VAL A 93 7.25 4.48 2.01
CA VAL A 93 6.05 5.02 1.37
C VAL A 93 6.14 4.89 -0.15
N VAL A 94 7.27 5.27 -0.75
CA VAL A 94 7.50 5.14 -2.20
C VAL A 94 7.41 3.68 -2.64
N GLY A 95 8.07 2.76 -1.92
CA GLY A 95 8.03 1.34 -2.23
C GLY A 95 6.60 0.76 -2.17
N ILE A 96 5.84 1.12 -1.14
CA ILE A 96 4.44 0.72 -0.99
C ILE A 96 3.57 1.29 -2.10
N THR A 97 3.75 2.56 -2.49
CA THR A 97 3.02 3.15 -3.61
C THR A 97 3.28 2.40 -4.93
N ILE A 98 4.54 2.05 -5.20
CA ILE A 98 4.91 1.26 -6.40
C ILE A 98 4.25 -0.12 -6.36
N LEU A 99 4.29 -0.81 -5.21
CA LEU A 99 3.67 -2.12 -5.02
C LEU A 99 2.16 -2.06 -5.28
N VAL A 100 1.46 -1.14 -4.62
CA VAL A 100 0.00 -0.96 -4.77
C VAL A 100 -0.35 -0.62 -6.23
N ALA A 101 0.40 0.26 -6.88
CA ALA A 101 0.17 0.61 -8.28
C ALA A 101 0.33 -0.60 -9.21
N THR A 102 1.37 -1.40 -8.98
CA THR A 102 1.66 -2.59 -9.79
C THR A 102 0.58 -3.66 -9.61
N ASP A 103 0.21 -3.98 -8.37
CA ASP A 103 -0.80 -4.99 -8.06
C ASP A 103 -2.17 -4.60 -8.59
N THR A 104 -2.58 -3.34 -8.38
CA THR A 104 -3.89 -2.86 -8.82
C THR A 104 -3.99 -2.80 -10.34
N MET A 105 -2.91 -2.43 -11.02
CA MET A 105 -2.81 -2.54 -12.48
C MET A 105 -2.95 -3.99 -12.95
N HIS A 106 -2.25 -4.93 -12.31
CA HIS A 106 -2.32 -6.35 -12.66
C HIS A 106 -3.74 -6.93 -12.47
N VAL A 107 -4.38 -6.60 -11.35
CA VAL A 107 -5.77 -6.98 -11.06
C VAL A 107 -6.72 -6.38 -12.09
N SER A 108 -6.57 -5.10 -12.43
CA SER A 108 -7.40 -4.43 -13.42
C SER A 108 -7.29 -5.09 -14.80
N CYS A 109 -6.08 -5.38 -15.26
CA CYS A 109 -5.84 -6.10 -16.52
C CYS A 109 -6.46 -7.49 -16.51
N THR A 110 -6.28 -8.24 -15.42
CA THR A 110 -6.84 -9.60 -15.28
C THR A 110 -8.37 -9.57 -15.30
N VAL A 111 -8.98 -8.66 -14.53
CA VAL A 111 -10.44 -8.50 -14.50
C VAL A 111 -10.99 -8.07 -15.87
N HIS A 112 -10.29 -7.17 -16.56
CA HIS A 112 -10.68 -6.77 -17.91
C HIS A 112 -10.64 -7.95 -18.89
N ALA A 113 -9.57 -8.77 -18.86
CA ALA A 113 -9.46 -9.97 -19.69
C ALA A 113 -10.56 -11.00 -19.36
N CYS A 114 -10.84 -11.26 -18.08
CA CYS A 114 -11.93 -12.14 -17.65
C CYS A 114 -13.30 -11.64 -18.15
N GLY A 115 -13.55 -10.33 -18.08
CA GLY A 115 -14.78 -9.73 -18.59
C GLY A 115 -14.94 -9.93 -20.10
N LEU A 116 -13.86 -9.80 -20.87
CA LEU A 116 -13.85 -10.08 -22.31
C LEU A 116 -14.13 -11.56 -22.62
N PHE A 117 -13.51 -12.49 -21.88
CA PHE A 117 -13.76 -13.92 -22.06
C PHE A 117 -15.21 -14.31 -21.74
N GLN A 118 -15.82 -13.69 -20.72
CA GLN A 118 -17.23 -13.94 -20.40
C GLN A 118 -18.22 -13.37 -21.43
N ILE A 119 -17.81 -12.38 -22.22
CA ILE A 119 -18.64 -11.86 -23.30
C ILE A 119 -18.67 -12.84 -24.49
N ILE A 120 -17.54 -13.50 -24.78
CA ILE A 120 -17.36 -14.35 -25.96
C ILE A 120 -17.76 -15.81 -25.70
N GLY A 121 -17.56 -16.30 -24.47
CA GLY A 121 -17.84 -17.69 -24.07
C GLY A 121 -19.25 -17.89 -23.53
#